data_AF-A0AAE3IT30-F1
#
_entry.id   AF-A0AAE3IT30-F1
#
_cell.length_a   1.000
_cell.length_b   1.000
_cell.length_c   1.000
_cell.angle_alpha   90.00
_cell.angle_beta   90.00
_cell.angle_gamma   90.00
#
_symmetry.space_group_name_H-M   'P 1'
#
loop_
_entity.id
_entity.type
_entity.pdbx_description
1 polymer ?
#
loop_
_entity_poly.entity_id
_entity_poly.type
_entity_poly.pdbx_seq_one_letter_code
_entity_poly.pdbx_strand_id
1 'polypeptide(L)'
;MLTKREIENLKKYSFLESGHLAKVYETVDGKFNVCPIKSPRHHRGDKMISCERLLAQFDTREEAEKALIDICGYSKSFVESLR
;
A
#
# COMPACT_ATOMS: atom_id res chain seq x y z
N MET A 1 7.78 -11.18 -5.69
CA MET A 1 6.59 -12.04 -5.83
C MET A 1 5.84 -12.02 -4.50
N LEU A 2 4.56 -11.66 -4.50
CA LEU A 2 3.77 -11.51 -3.27
C LEU A 2 3.52 -12.85 -2.59
N THR A 3 3.58 -12.83 -1.25
CA THR A 3 3.17 -13.98 -0.44
C THR A 3 1.65 -14.11 -0.41
N LYS A 4 1.14 -15.32 -0.12
CA LYS A 4 -0.31 -15.55 0.04
C LYS A 4 -0.94 -14.60 1.07
N ARG A 5 -0.23 -14.36 2.18
CA ARG A 5 -0.68 -13.47 3.26
C ARG A 5 -0.80 -12.02 2.79
N GLU A 6 0.14 -11.54 1.99
CA GLU A 6 0.08 -10.18 1.44
C GLU A 6 -1.08 -10.02 0.45
N ILE A 7 -1.33 -11.03 -0.39
CA ILE A 7 -2.49 -11.04 -1.29
C ILE A 7 -3.79 -10.98 -0.49
N GLU A 8 -3.93 -11.80 0.55
CA GLU A 8 -5.10 -11.78 1.44
C GLU A 8 -5.28 -10.44 2.16
N ASN A 9 -4.18 -9.85 2.65
CA ASN A 9 -4.20 -8.53 3.26
C ASN A 9 -4.70 -7.47 2.27
N LEU A 10 -4.16 -7.44 1.04
CA LEU A 10 -4.57 -6.48 0.01
C LEU A 10 -6.04 -6.64 -0.39
N LYS A 11 -6.53 -7.88 -0.53
CA LYS A 11 -7.94 -8.17 -0.86
C LYS A 11 -8.91 -7.61 0.18
N LYS A 12 -8.58 -7.67 1.48
CA LYS A 12 -9.39 -7.09 2.57
C LYS A 12 -9.55 -5.57 2.45
N TYR A 13 -8.59 -4.89 1.80
CA TYR A 13 -8.64 -3.45 1.53
C TYR A 13 -9.06 -3.13 0.10
N SER A 14 -9.65 -4.12 -0.60
CA SER A 14 -10.31 -3.87 -1.88
C SER A 14 -11.52 -2.96 -1.68
N PHE A 15 -11.72 -2.06 -2.63
CA PHE A 15 -12.74 -1.00 -2.56
C PHE A 15 -14.16 -1.56 -2.36
N LEU A 16 -14.42 -2.76 -2.86
CA LEU A 16 -15.72 -3.43 -2.81
C LEU A 16 -16.06 -4.01 -1.43
N GLU A 17 -15.07 -4.26 -0.55
CA GLU A 17 -15.30 -5.04 0.67
C GLU A 17 -15.27 -4.24 1.97
N SER A 18 -14.47 -3.18 2.09
CA SER A 18 -14.17 -2.62 3.43
C SER A 18 -14.41 -1.12 3.60
N GLY A 19 -14.55 -0.34 2.53
CA GLY A 19 -14.54 1.14 2.63
C GLY A 19 -13.24 1.69 3.24
N HIS A 20 -12.17 0.88 3.28
CA HIS A 20 -10.85 1.26 3.77
C HIS A 20 -9.91 1.43 2.60
N LEU A 21 -9.21 2.56 2.58
CA LEU A 21 -8.26 2.90 1.52
C LEU A 21 -6.84 2.54 1.94
N ALA A 22 -6.03 2.10 0.98
CA ALA A 22 -4.60 1.89 1.10
C ALA A 22 -3.82 2.85 0.20
N LYS A 23 -2.59 3.20 0.61
CA LYS A 23 -1.67 4.07 -0.15
C LYS A 23 -0.26 3.47 -0.11
N VAL A 24 0.55 3.80 -1.11
CA VAL A 24 1.97 3.47 -1.17
C VAL A 24 2.78 4.50 -0.40
N TYR A 25 3.70 4.04 0.45
CA TYR A 25 4.64 4.87 1.19
C TYR A 25 6.06 4.38 0.94
N GLU A 26 6.97 5.30 0.59
CA GLU A 26 8.39 4.98 0.50
C GLU A 26 9.00 4.90 1.90
N THR A 27 9.80 3.85 2.16
CA THR A 27 10.48 3.67 3.44
C THR A 27 11.85 4.32 3.46
N VAL A 28 12.40 4.51 4.66
CA VAL A 28 13.79 4.97 4.84
C VAL A 28 14.82 4.05 4.16
N ASP A 29 14.48 2.77 3.99
CA ASP A 29 15.31 1.74 3.34
C ASP A 29 15.13 1.68 1.81
N GLY A 30 14.34 2.60 1.23
CA GLY A 30 14.08 2.64 -0.22
C GLY A 30 13.12 1.56 -0.73
N LYS A 31 12.31 0.98 0.15
CA LYS A 31 11.22 0.05 -0.22
C LYS A 31 9.89 0.79 -0.32
N PHE A 32 8.89 0.16 -0.92
CA PHE A 32 7.56 0.72 -1.09
C PHE A 32 6.53 -0.13 -0.36
N ASN A 33 6.01 0.39 0.73
CA ASN A 33 5.04 -0.29 1.58
C ASN A 33 3.62 0.14 1.22
N VAL A 34 2.72 -0.82 1.05
CA VAL A 34 1.29 -0.56 0.95
C VAL A 34 0.67 -0.66 2.34
N CYS A 35 0.06 0.44 2.80
CA CYS A 35 -0.50 0.56 4.14
C CYS A 35 -1.89 1.19 4.09
N PRO A 36 -2.81 0.85 5.02
CA PRO A 36 -4.09 1.55 5.14
C PRO A 36 -3.87 3.03 5.45
N ILE A 37 -4.58 3.94 4.79
CA ILE A 37 -4.42 5.39 5.00
C ILE A 37 -4.67 5.78 6.47
N LYS A 38 -5.60 5.09 7.14
CA LYS A 38 -5.95 5.37 8.55
C LYS A 38 -5.05 4.68 9.59
N SER A 39 -4.09 3.85 9.20
CA SER A 39 -3.23 3.18 10.19
C SER A 39 -2.18 4.14 10.78
N PRO A 40 -1.83 4.00 12.06
CA PRO A 40 -0.69 4.73 12.62
C PRO A 40 0.60 4.39 11.88
N ARG A 41 1.41 5.41 11.63
CA ARG A 41 2.68 5.34 10.90
C ARG A 41 3.71 6.26 11.55
N HIS A 42 4.96 5.84 11.51
CA HIS A 42 6.09 6.66 11.93
C HIS A 42 6.90 7.08 10.71
N HIS A 43 7.29 8.34 10.66
CA HIS A 43 8.00 8.94 9.54
C HIS A 43 9.27 9.65 9.99
N ARG A 44 10.25 9.73 9.09
CA ARG A 44 11.43 10.59 9.19
C ARG A 44 11.49 11.45 7.93
N GLY A 45 11.07 12.70 8.04
CA GLY A 45 10.78 13.53 6.87
C GLY A 45 9.69 12.88 6.02
N ASP A 46 9.91 12.81 4.71
CA ASP A 46 8.93 12.26 3.76
C ASP A 46 8.92 10.72 3.71
N LYS A 47 9.92 10.07 4.33
CA LYS A 47 10.07 8.61 4.30
C LYS A 47 9.47 7.96 5.53
N MET A 48 8.85 6.80 5.33
CA MET A 48 8.25 6.00 6.38
C MET A 48 9.31 5.14 7.09
N ILE A 49 9.32 5.15 8.42
CA ILE A 49 10.12 4.24 9.23
C ILE A 49 9.36 2.93 9.44
N SER A 50 8.08 3.04 9.85
CA SER A 50 7.26 1.87 10.16
C SER A 50 5.78 2.17 10.03
N CYS A 51 4.99 1.11 9.89
CA CYS A 51 3.54 1.13 9.89
C CYS A 51 3.04 0.00 10.77
N GLU A 52 2.07 0.28 11.65
CA GLU A 52 1.47 -0.76 12.50
C GLU A 52 0.76 -1.85 11.69
N ARG A 53 0.30 -1.51 10.48
CA ARG A 53 -0.38 -2.45 9.59
C ARG A 53 0.17 -2.37 8.17
N LEU A 54 1.19 -3.17 7.94
CA LEU A 54 1.73 -3.42 6.61
C LEU A 54 0.84 -4.43 5.85
N LEU A 55 0.38 -4.05 4.65
CA LEU A 55 -0.38 -4.97 3.79
C LEU A 55 0.56 -5.78 2.90
N ALA A 56 1.52 -5.10 2.27
CA ALA A 56 2.53 -5.67 1.40
C ALA A 56 3.74 -4.73 1.26
N GLN A 57 4.90 -5.28 0.92
CA GLN A 57 6.12 -4.53 0.63
C GLN A 57 6.67 -4.86 -0.76
N PHE A 58 7.18 -3.85 -1.45
CA PHE A 58 7.70 -3.95 -2.82
C PHE A 58 9.05 -3.26 -2.96
N ASP A 59 9.79 -3.65 -3.99
CA ASP A 59 11.09 -3.05 -4.34
C ASP A 59 10.91 -1.77 -5.17
N THR A 60 9.82 -1.67 -5.93
CA THR A 60 9.52 -0.50 -6.77
C THR A 60 8.15 0.08 -6.46
N ARG A 61 7.98 1.38 -6.76
CA ARG A 61 6.69 2.06 -6.60
C ARG A 61 5.68 1.51 -7.59
N GLU A 62 6.13 1.22 -8.81
CA GLU A 62 5.32 0.69 -9.90
C GLU A 62 4.66 -0.64 -9.53
N GLU A 63 5.39 -1.56 -8.89
CA GLU A 63 4.83 -2.82 -8.42
C GLU A 63 3.78 -2.61 -7.32
N ALA A 64 4.03 -1.68 -6.39
CA ALA A 64 3.10 -1.36 -5.31
C ALA A 64 1.81 -0.74 -5.84
N GLU A 65 1.91 0.19 -6.79
CA GLU A 65 0.77 0.82 -7.46
C GLU A 65 -0.01 -0.20 -8.30
N LYS A 66 0.68 -1.08 -9.03
CA LYS A 66 0.05 -2.17 -9.77
C LYS A 66 -0.74 -3.10 -8.86
N ALA A 67 -0.25 -3.38 -7.64
CA ALA A 67 -1.00 -4.17 -6.67
C ALA A 67 -2.29 -3.46 -6.18
N LEU A 68 -2.27 -2.14 -6.00
CA LEU A 68 -3.49 -1.38 -5.67
C LEU A 68 -4.53 -1.45 -6.80
N ILE A 69 -4.08 -1.43 -8.05
CA ILE A 69 -4.96 -1.53 -9.22
C ILE A 69 -5.51 -2.97 -9.36
N ASP A 70 -4.60 -3.95 -9.47
CA ASP A 70 -4.95 -5.33 -9.82
C ASP A 70 -5.63 -6.09 -8.69
N ILE A 71 -5.31 -5.77 -7.43
CA ILE A 71 -5.79 -6.53 -6.25
C ILE A 71 -6.82 -5.72 -5.46
N CYS A 72 -6.55 -4.43 -5.20
CA CYS A 72 -7.50 -3.60 -4.45
C CYS A 72 -8.60 -2.98 -5.34
N GLY A 73 -8.48 -3.10 -6.67
CA GLY A 73 -9.49 -2.65 -7.63
C GLY A 73 -9.50 -1.14 -7.84
N TYR A 74 -8.40 -0.44 -7.55
CA TYR A 74 -8.34 1.01 -7.69
C TYR A 74 -8.16 1.42 -9.16
N SER A 75 -8.75 2.54 -9.56
CA SER A 75 -8.42 3.13 -10.87
C SER A 75 -7.03 3.75 -10.85
N LYS A 76 -6.34 3.74 -11.99
CA LYS A 76 -5.01 4.34 -12.13
C LYS A 76 -5.00 5.83 -11.71
N SER A 77 -6.00 6.60 -12.16
CA SER A 77 -6.14 8.01 -11.79
C SER A 77 -6.32 8.21 -10.28
N PHE A 78 -7.01 7.28 -9.61
CA PHE A 78 -7.17 7.34 -8.16
C PHE A 78 -5.84 7.07 -7.46
N VAL A 79 -5.09 6.04 -7.87
CA VAL A 79 -3.75 5.77 -7.33
C VAL A 79 -2.80 6.95 -7.53
N GLU A 80 -2.84 7.62 -8.67
CA GLU A 80 -2.04 8.83 -8.93
C GLU A 80 -2.43 10.01 -8.02
N SER A 81 -3.73 10.19 -7.73
CA SER A 81 -4.21 11.21 -6.78
C SER A 81 -3.78 10.95 -5.34
N LEU A 82 -3.42 9.69 -5.03
CA LEU A 82 -2.90 9.27 -3.75
C LEU A 82 -1.37 9.37 -3.68
N ARG A 83 -0.64 9.94 -4.65
CA ARG A 83 0.82 10.10 -4.52
C ARG A 83 1.22 11.08 -3.42
#